data_AF-A0A937I9I9-F1
#
_entry.id   AF-A0A937I9I9-F1
#
_cell.length_a   1.000
_cell.length_b   1.000
_cell.length_c   1.000
_cell.angle_alpha   90.00
_cell.angle_beta   90.00
_cell.angle_gamma   90.00
#
_symmetry.space_group_name_H-M   'P 1'
#
loop_
_entity.id
_entity.type
_entity.pdbx_description
1 polymer ?
#
loop_
_entity_poly.entity_id
_entity_poly.type
_entity_poly.pdbx_seq_one_letter_code
_entity_poly.pdbx_strand_id
1 'polypeptide(L)'
;PINTIVVHTLLLPPERQDATVREQAQRLLAKAWAPVEEAIEGRDYLIGDFSAADTMLGHACIMSKRLSAINEENYPNLSAYAERLLARPACAKAFSA
;
A
#
# COMPACT_ATOMS: atom_id res chain seq x y z
N PRO A 1 -6.58 -0.98 6.61
CA PRO A 1 -6.97 -2.42 6.52
C PRO A 1 -5.86 -3.37 6.03
N ILE A 2 -4.76 -2.87 5.47
CA ILE A 2 -3.67 -3.70 4.92
C ILE A 2 -3.08 -4.70 5.93
N ASN A 3 -2.96 -4.29 7.21
CA ASN A 3 -2.45 -5.17 8.27
C ASN A 3 -3.30 -6.45 8.40
N THR A 4 -4.62 -6.33 8.39
CA THR A 4 -5.53 -7.48 8.45
C THR A 4 -5.32 -8.42 7.27
N ILE A 5 -5.11 -7.89 6.06
CA ILE A 5 -4.83 -8.71 4.87
C ILE A 5 -3.50 -9.45 5.04
N VAL A 6 -2.44 -8.78 5.50
CA VAL A 6 -1.13 -9.38 5.77
C VAL A 6 -1.25 -10.50 6.81
N VAL A 7 -1.96 -10.25 7.92
CA VAL A 7 -2.16 -11.21 9.00
C VAL A 7 -2.87 -12.47 8.50
N HIS A 8 -3.99 -12.32 7.78
CA HIS A 8 -4.80 -13.45 7.28
C HIS A 8 -4.36 -14.01 5.92
N THR A 9 -3.14 -13.69 5.48
CA THR A 9 -2.56 -14.23 4.24
C THR A 9 -1.14 -14.74 4.45
N LEU A 10 -0.33 -14.04 5.25
CA LEU A 10 1.10 -14.32 5.41
C LEU A 10 1.49 -14.73 6.84
N LEU A 11 0.95 -14.08 7.87
CA LEU A 11 1.46 -14.26 9.25
C LEU A 11 0.77 -15.39 10.01
N LEU A 12 -0.54 -15.55 9.87
CA LEU A 12 -1.26 -16.63 10.54
C LEU A 12 -1.03 -17.96 9.82
N PRO A 13 -0.89 -19.07 10.58
CA PRO A 13 -0.89 -20.39 9.97
C PRO A 13 -2.23 -20.65 9.28
N PRO A 14 -2.28 -21.48 8.21
CA PRO A 14 -3.45 -21.63 7.35
C PRO A 14 -4.77 -21.90 8.09
N GLU A 15 -4.73 -22.70 9.16
CA GLU A 15 -5.89 -23.06 9.98
C GLU A 15 -6.45 -21.90 10.82
N ARG A 16 -5.71 -20.80 10.96
CA ARG A 16 -6.15 -19.57 11.64
C ARG A 16 -6.43 -18.42 10.67
N GLN A 17 -6.21 -18.62 9.37
CA GLN A 17 -6.57 -17.64 8.36
C GLN A 17 -8.09 -17.63 8.16
N ASP A 18 -8.63 -16.45 7.84
CA ASP A 18 -10.06 -16.26 7.67
C ASP A 18 -10.31 -15.50 6.36
N ALA A 19 -10.94 -16.19 5.40
CA ALA A 19 -11.21 -15.64 4.08
C ALA A 19 -12.25 -14.52 4.12
N THR A 20 -13.24 -14.60 5.01
CA THR A 20 -14.28 -13.57 5.17
C THR A 20 -13.68 -12.28 5.74
N VAL A 21 -12.83 -12.39 6.76
CA VAL A 21 -12.10 -11.25 7.33
C VAL A 21 -11.18 -10.62 6.28
N ARG A 22 -10.48 -11.44 5.48
CA ARG A 22 -9.61 -10.96 4.40
C ARG A 22 -10.41 -10.20 3.33
N GLU A 23 -11.54 -10.74 2.89
CA GLU A 23 -12.37 -10.11 1.86
C GLU A 23 -12.95 -8.77 2.34
N GLN A 24 -13.43 -8.72 3.59
CA GLN A 24 -13.89 -7.47 4.20
C GLN A 24 -12.77 -6.43 4.25
N ALA A 25 -11.57 -6.84 4.65
CA ALA A 25 -10.41 -5.96 4.69
C ALA A 25 -10.01 -5.47 3.29
N GLN A 26 -10.08 -6.31 2.26
CA GLN A 26 -9.83 -5.92 0.86
C GLN A 26 -10.85 -4.88 0.37
N ARG A 27 -12.15 -5.07 0.63
CA ARG A 27 -13.19 -4.10 0.27
C ARG A 27 -12.99 -2.75 0.96
N LEU A 28 -12.63 -2.77 2.24
CA LEU A 28 -12.32 -1.54 3.00
C LEU A 28 -11.04 -0.87 2.48
N LEU A 29 -10.04 -1.66 2.08
CA LEU A 29 -8.81 -1.14 1.52
C LEU A 29 -9.06 -0.42 0.19
N ALA A 30 -9.83 -1.03 -0.72
CA ALA A 30 -10.19 -0.42 -2.00
C ALA A 30 -10.93 0.91 -1.81
N LYS A 31 -11.88 0.96 -0.87
CA LYS A 31 -12.59 2.21 -0.50
C LYS A 31 -11.66 3.28 0.07
N ALA A 32 -10.63 2.88 0.82
CA ALA A 32 -9.65 3.81 1.38
C ALA A 32 -8.68 4.35 0.33
N TRP A 33 -8.28 3.53 -0.66
CA TRP A 33 -7.34 3.95 -1.70
C TRP A 33 -7.96 4.81 -2.80
N ALA A 34 -9.24 4.59 -3.14
CA ALA A 34 -9.93 5.37 -4.17
C ALA A 34 -9.75 6.90 -4.06
N PRO A 35 -9.99 7.55 -2.89
CA PRO A 35 -9.79 8.99 -2.78
C PRO A 35 -8.31 9.42 -2.79
N VAL A 36 -7.39 8.53 -2.40
CA VAL A 36 -5.94 8.86 -2.40
C VAL A 36 -5.37 8.78 -3.82
N GLU A 37 -5.85 7.82 -4.62
CA GLU A 37 -5.53 7.71 -6.04
C GLU A 37 -5.88 8.99 -6.80
N GLU A 38 -7.07 9.55 -6.54
CA GLU A 38 -7.49 10.83 -7.12
C GLU A 38 -6.65 12.00 -6.57
N ALA A 39 -6.45 12.05 -5.25
CA ALA A 39 -5.77 13.18 -4.60
C ALA A 39 -4.28 13.30 -4.97
N ILE A 40 -3.63 12.19 -5.36
CA ILE A 40 -2.21 12.16 -5.71
C ILE A 40 -1.97 12.40 -7.21
N GLU A 41 -3.02 12.48 -8.02
CA GLU A 41 -2.90 12.81 -9.44
C GLU A 41 -2.16 14.15 -9.61
N GLY A 42 -1.14 14.14 -10.48
CA GLY A 42 -0.29 15.31 -10.72
C GLY A 42 0.64 15.69 -9.57
N ARG A 43 0.78 14.86 -8.53
CA ARG A 43 1.67 15.10 -7.38
C ARG A 43 2.73 14.01 -7.26
N ASP A 44 3.93 14.41 -6.85
CA ASP A 44 4.99 13.44 -6.56
C ASP A 44 4.84 12.78 -5.18
N TYR A 45 4.32 13.52 -4.20
CA TYR A 45 4.10 13.09 -2.81
C TYR A 45 2.77 13.63 -2.26
N LEU A 46 2.32 13.06 -1.14
CA LEU A 46 0.95 13.27 -0.62
C LEU A 46 0.59 14.73 -0.36
N ILE A 47 1.56 15.51 0.14
CA ILE A 47 1.37 16.91 0.53
C ILE A 47 2.34 17.88 -0.15
N GLY A 48 2.86 17.52 -1.33
CA GLY A 48 3.82 18.31 -2.09
C GLY A 48 5.22 17.71 -2.02
N ASP A 49 6.07 18.21 -1.13
CA ASP A 49 7.39 17.63 -0.89
C ASP A 49 7.32 16.37 -0.01
N PHE A 50 8.33 15.50 -0.12
CA PHE A 50 8.44 14.31 0.72
C PHE A 50 8.42 14.67 2.21
N SER A 51 7.59 13.98 2.96
CA SER A 51 7.30 14.29 4.36
C SER A 51 7.08 13.04 5.22
N ALA A 52 6.79 13.25 6.50
CA ALA A 52 6.38 12.18 7.39
C ALA A 52 5.09 11.46 6.91
N ALA A 53 4.21 12.15 6.18
CA ALA A 53 3.01 11.55 5.62
C ALA A 53 3.34 10.39 4.67
N ASP A 54 4.38 10.57 3.85
CA ASP A 54 4.85 9.57 2.89
C ASP A 54 5.56 8.39 3.57
N THR A 55 6.09 8.59 4.77
CA THR A 55 6.65 7.50 5.57
C THR A 55 5.53 6.62 6.17
N MET A 56 4.46 7.25 6.68
CA MET A 56 3.33 6.53 7.29
C MET A 56 2.42 5.86 6.25
N LEU A 57 1.85 6.66 5.35
CA LEU A 57 0.87 6.16 4.37
C LEU A 57 1.56 5.50 3.18
N GLY A 58 2.76 5.97 2.80
CA GLY A 58 3.53 5.37 1.73
C GLY A 58 3.95 3.93 2.02
N HIS A 59 4.29 3.59 3.26
CA HIS A 59 4.53 2.19 3.64
C HIS A 59 3.29 1.30 3.40
N ALA A 60 2.09 1.78 3.77
CA ALA A 60 0.86 1.05 3.50
C ALA A 60 0.60 0.89 1.99
N CYS A 61 0.95 1.89 1.18
CA CYS A 61 0.86 1.83 -0.28
C CYS A 61 1.83 0.78 -0.86
N ILE A 62 3.08 0.77 -0.41
CA ILE A 62 4.11 -0.21 -0.81
C ILE A 62 3.64 -1.64 -0.48
N MET A 63 3.13 -1.87 0.72
CA MET A 63 2.61 -3.19 1.12
C MET A 63 1.38 -3.59 0.30
N SER A 64 0.52 -2.63 -0.04
CA SER A 64 -0.63 -2.88 -0.93
C SER A 64 -0.18 -3.26 -2.35
N LYS A 65 0.90 -2.64 -2.88
CA LYS A 65 1.49 -3.01 -4.16
C LYS A 65 2.10 -4.42 -4.14
N ARG A 66 2.84 -4.78 -3.09
CA ARG A 66 3.44 -6.13 -2.92
C ARG A 66 2.40 -7.25 -2.84
N LEU A 67 1.21 -6.95 -2.34
CA LEU A 67 0.07 -7.86 -2.28
C LEU A 67 -0.84 -7.78 -3.52
N SER A 68 -0.40 -7.08 -4.57
CA SER A 68 -1.15 -6.86 -5.82
C SER A 68 -2.51 -6.18 -5.65
N ALA A 69 -2.78 -5.56 -4.51
CA ALA A 69 -3.98 -4.76 -4.27
C ALA A 69 -3.90 -3.38 -4.96
N ILE A 70 -2.68 -2.89 -5.18
CA ILE A 70 -2.36 -1.73 -6.02
C ILE A 70 -1.48 -2.20 -7.17
N ASN A 71 -1.84 -1.84 -8.39
CA ASN A 71 -1.10 -2.12 -9.61
C ASN A 71 -1.41 -1.05 -10.66
N GLU A 72 -0.71 -1.08 -11.78
CA GLU A 72 -0.86 -0.09 -12.86
C GLU A 72 -2.26 -0.09 -13.50
N GLU A 73 -2.97 -1.22 -13.46
CA GLU A 73 -4.31 -1.34 -14.07
C GLU A 73 -5.40 -0.68 -13.21
N ASN A 74 -5.33 -0.87 -11.89
CA ASN A 74 -6.40 -0.46 -10.98
C ASN A 74 -6.12 0.87 -10.26
N TYR A 75 -4.83 1.19 -10.05
CA TYR A 75 -4.36 2.32 -9.25
C TYR A 75 -3.03 2.87 -9.80
N PRO A 76 -3.01 3.39 -11.03
CA PRO A 76 -1.77 3.81 -11.71
C PRO A 76 -0.98 4.88 -10.94
N ASN A 77 -1.65 5.88 -10.35
CA ASN A 77 -0.97 6.97 -9.64
C ASN A 77 -0.34 6.47 -8.33
N LEU A 78 -1.07 5.68 -7.54
CA LEU A 78 -0.53 5.05 -6.33
C LEU A 78 0.57 4.03 -6.65
N SER A 79 0.46 3.32 -7.78
CA SER A 79 1.49 2.38 -8.25
C SER A 79 2.80 3.13 -8.54
N ALA A 80 2.74 4.23 -9.29
CA ALA A 80 3.89 5.08 -9.58
C ALA A 80 4.46 5.75 -8.32
N TYR A 81 3.59 6.21 -7.42
CA TYR A 81 3.98 6.76 -6.12
C TYR A 81 4.73 5.73 -5.26
N ALA A 82 4.24 4.50 -5.19
CA ALA A 82 4.92 3.43 -4.45
C ALA A 82 6.32 3.12 -5.04
N GLU A 83 6.46 3.12 -6.36
CA GLU A 83 7.76 2.96 -7.03
C GLU A 83 8.71 4.10 -6.72
N ARG A 84 8.22 5.34 -6.74
CA ARG A 84 9.00 6.53 -6.36
C ARG A 84 9.53 6.42 -4.94
N LEU A 85 8.71 5.95 -4.00
CA LEU A 85 9.13 5.71 -2.62
C LEU A 85 10.16 4.59 -2.52
N LEU A 86 9.97 3.47 -3.21
CA LEU A 86 10.91 2.34 -3.23
C LEU A 86 12.27 2.73 -3.82
N ALA A 87 12.30 3.65 -4.78
CA ALA A 87 13.54 4.17 -5.38
C ALA A 87 14.35 5.06 -4.43
N ARG A 88 13.78 5.54 -3.32
CA ARG A 88 14.52 6.37 -2.35
C ARG A 88 15.60 5.54 -1.64
N PRO A 89 16.87 6.00 -1.55
CA PRO A 89 17.97 5.20 -1.00
C PRO A 89 17.71 4.64 0.40
N ALA A 90 17.09 5.44 1.29
CA ALA A 90 16.77 4.99 2.65
C ALA A 90 15.70 3.88 2.66
N CYS A 91 14.70 3.99 1.77
CA CYS A 91 13.63 2.99 1.63
C CYS A 91 14.17 1.69 1.02
N ALA A 92 14.95 1.81 -0.07
CA ALA A 92 15.63 0.68 -0.71
C ALA A 92 16.50 -0.09 0.30
N LYS A 93 17.30 0.62 1.10
CA LYS A 93 18.12 0.03 2.16
C LYS A 93 17.30 -0.68 3.22
N ALA A 94 16.16 -0.11 3.63
CA ALA A 94 15.28 -0.71 4.63
C ALA A 94 14.64 -2.03 4.14
N PHE A 95 14.37 -2.17 2.84
CA PHE A 95 13.77 -3.37 2.26
C PHE A 95 14.77 -4.39 1.72
N SER A 96 16.06 -4.06 1.65
CA SER A 96 17.13 -4.99 1.29
C SER A 96 17.75 -5.71 2.50
N ALA A 97 17.39 -5.29 3.72
CA ALA A 97 17.84 -5.90 4.96
C ALA A 97 16.99 -7.13 5.32
#